data_AF-A0A6V7XRZ4-F1
#
_entry.id   AF-A0A6V7XRZ4-F1
#
_cell.length_a   1.000
_cell.length_b   1.000
_cell.length_c   1.000
_cell.angle_alpha   90.00
_cell.angle_beta   90.00
_cell.angle_gamma   90.00
#
_symmetry.space_group_name_H-M   'P 1'
#
loop_
_entity.id
_entity.type
_entity.pdbx_description
1 polymer ?
#
loop_
_entity_poly.entity_id
_entity_poly.type
_entity_poly.pdbx_seq_one_letter_code
_entity_poly.pdbx_strand_id
1 'polypeptide(L)'
;MVLCHDKPITTTTEPTTTTKEPTTTTEEPTTLTTEPITEEPTTTTKQTTIATDEPTTTTELPTTTTLKPTTNLLPTTTPTKPPPFCPDQIVLNNLTIPANIDFVKLGFETGFRFPKRIIIFGTPLAQPTAFNINIGEPGKLLVNANVLFHFSPRFHENKVIRNTWIVSKGWETADDYGGFPFKVGEPFVLELTDGFNNLINVIVNNKFFVSFARYKFKLDKVSQMEIENGIQVSSVILCPAHIPTTKKPTISILSTTTPTKPPQFCRGEIVLSNLVRVFSLK
;
A
#
# COMPACT_ATOMS: atom_id res chain seq x y z
N MET A 1 -3.69 59.48 -52.40
CA MET A 1 -5.15 59.71 -52.42
C MET A 1 -5.81 58.41 -52.03
N VAL A 2 -6.49 58.43 -50.88
CA VAL A 2 -6.93 57.25 -50.12
C VAL A 2 -8.29 56.79 -50.65
N LEU A 3 -8.38 55.51 -50.99
CA LEU A 3 -9.60 54.79 -51.34
C LEU A 3 -10.38 54.46 -50.06
N CYS A 4 -11.50 55.13 -49.83
CA CYS A 4 -12.45 54.76 -48.78
C CYS A 4 -13.25 53.53 -49.25
N HIS A 5 -13.04 52.39 -48.60
CA HIS A 5 -13.84 51.18 -48.76
C HIS A 5 -14.97 51.18 -47.73
N ASP A 6 -16.15 50.75 -48.18
CA ASP A 6 -17.36 50.64 -47.37
C ASP A 6 -17.19 49.67 -46.19
N LYS A 7 -17.77 50.08 -45.07
CA LYS A 7 -17.77 49.37 -43.78
C LYS A 7 -18.66 48.12 -43.87
N PRO A 8 -18.22 46.95 -43.36
CA PRO A 8 -19.09 45.78 -43.31
C PRO A 8 -20.13 45.91 -42.19
N ILE A 9 -21.38 45.56 -42.54
CA ILE A 9 -22.51 45.42 -41.62
C ILE A 9 -22.40 44.06 -40.93
N THR A 10 -22.27 44.06 -39.61
CA THR A 10 -22.34 42.86 -38.77
C THR A 10 -23.79 42.54 -38.44
N THR A 11 -24.33 41.47 -39.01
CA THR A 11 -25.56 40.81 -38.55
C THR A 11 -25.18 39.68 -37.58
N THR A 12 -25.40 39.92 -36.29
CA THR A 12 -25.34 38.89 -35.25
C THR A 12 -26.70 38.20 -35.20
N THR A 13 -26.78 36.95 -35.65
CA THR A 13 -27.93 36.09 -35.40
C THR A 13 -27.71 35.34 -34.08
N GLU A 14 -28.53 35.63 -33.07
CA GLU A 14 -28.61 34.82 -31.85
C GLU A 14 -29.27 33.46 -32.16
N PRO A 15 -28.73 32.33 -31.69
CA PRO A 15 -29.44 31.06 -31.76
C PRO A 15 -30.49 30.98 -30.64
N THR A 16 -31.76 30.90 -31.02
CA THR A 16 -32.87 30.58 -30.09
C THR A 16 -32.88 29.07 -29.82
N THR A 17 -32.51 28.64 -28.61
CA THR A 17 -32.72 27.26 -28.14
C THR A 17 -34.03 27.16 -27.36
N THR A 18 -34.98 26.40 -27.88
CA THR A 18 -36.20 26.01 -27.19
C THR A 18 -35.88 24.94 -26.13
N THR A 19 -35.93 25.34 -24.86
CA THR A 19 -35.89 24.41 -23.72
C THR A 19 -37.24 23.70 -23.61
N LYS A 20 -37.28 22.39 -23.85
CA LYS A 20 -38.38 21.55 -23.38
C LYS A 20 -38.14 21.24 -21.90
N GLU A 21 -39.09 21.65 -21.07
CA GLU A 21 -39.18 21.30 -19.66
C GLU A 21 -39.31 19.77 -19.49
N PRO A 22 -38.57 19.12 -18.58
CA PRO A 22 -38.82 17.72 -18.26
C PRO A 22 -40.07 17.62 -17.37
N THR A 23 -41.10 16.94 -17.86
CA THR A 23 -42.27 16.57 -17.08
C THR A 23 -41.90 15.43 -16.13
N THR A 24 -41.94 15.67 -14.82
CA THR A 24 -41.80 14.66 -13.78
C THR A 24 -43.14 14.00 -13.52
N THR A 25 -43.26 12.71 -13.85
CA THR A 25 -44.35 11.86 -13.36
C THR A 25 -43.86 11.12 -12.12
N THR A 26 -44.42 11.49 -10.97
CA THR A 26 -44.23 10.79 -9.70
C THR A 26 -45.18 9.59 -9.68
N GLU A 27 -44.65 8.38 -9.85
CA GLU A 27 -45.39 7.17 -9.49
C GLU A 27 -45.13 6.83 -8.01
N GLU A 28 -46.21 6.78 -7.25
CA GLU A 28 -46.26 6.39 -5.84
C GLU A 28 -46.02 4.87 -5.71
N PRO A 29 -45.14 4.40 -4.80
CA PRO A 29 -44.91 2.97 -4.65
C PRO A 29 -46.13 2.32 -3.97
N THR A 30 -46.87 1.51 -4.73
CA THR A 30 -47.93 0.66 -4.18
C THR A 30 -47.30 -0.50 -3.40
N THR A 31 -47.53 -0.54 -2.10
CA THR A 31 -47.17 -1.66 -1.22
C THR A 31 -48.13 -2.83 -1.46
N LEU A 32 -47.61 -3.91 -2.08
CA LEU A 32 -48.26 -5.21 -2.10
C LEU A 32 -47.70 -6.08 -0.97
N THR A 33 -48.47 -6.18 0.10
CA THR A 33 -48.30 -7.16 1.16
C THR A 33 -48.81 -8.51 0.64
N THR A 34 -47.91 -9.45 0.37
CA THR A 34 -48.26 -10.86 0.16
C THR A 34 -47.55 -11.70 1.22
N GLU A 35 -48.36 -12.41 2.00
CA GLU A 35 -47.97 -13.35 3.05
C GLU A 35 -47.13 -14.53 2.51
N PRO A 36 -46.32 -15.20 3.37
CA PRO A 36 -45.38 -16.22 2.94
C PRO A 36 -46.10 -17.53 2.60
N ILE A 37 -45.90 -18.00 1.37
CA ILE A 37 -46.28 -19.35 0.93
C ILE A 37 -45.16 -20.30 1.34
N THR A 38 -45.52 -21.29 2.14
CA THR A 38 -44.66 -22.39 2.57
C THR A 38 -44.61 -23.42 1.44
N GLU A 39 -43.49 -23.51 0.73
CA GLU A 39 -43.23 -24.64 -0.17
C GLU A 39 -42.30 -25.65 0.51
N GLU A 40 -42.87 -26.82 0.75
CA GLU A 40 -42.27 -28.04 1.27
C GLU A 40 -41.27 -28.64 0.24
N PRO A 41 -40.07 -29.11 0.63
CA PRO A 41 -39.18 -29.76 -0.32
C PRO A 41 -39.71 -31.15 -0.67
N THR A 42 -40.16 -31.32 -1.92
CA THR A 42 -40.48 -32.62 -2.52
C THR A 42 -39.21 -33.44 -2.73
N THR A 43 -39.13 -34.56 -2.02
CA THR A 43 -38.09 -35.57 -2.15
C THR A 43 -38.43 -36.52 -3.29
N THR A 44 -37.59 -36.56 -4.33
CA THR A 44 -37.67 -37.61 -5.36
C THR A 44 -36.83 -38.81 -4.92
N THR A 45 -37.53 -39.84 -4.47
CA THR A 45 -37.02 -41.18 -4.17
C THR A 45 -36.70 -41.90 -5.49
N LYS A 46 -35.43 -42.25 -5.70
CA LYS A 46 -35.05 -43.31 -6.65
C LYS A 46 -34.55 -44.50 -5.85
N GLN A 47 -35.38 -45.54 -5.78
CA GLN A 47 -35.01 -46.88 -5.32
C GLN A 47 -33.88 -47.44 -6.18
N THR A 48 -32.86 -48.01 -5.56
CA THR A 48 -32.08 -49.11 -6.13
C THR A 48 -31.71 -50.08 -4.99
N THR A 49 -31.82 -51.35 -5.35
CA THR A 49 -31.96 -52.58 -4.58
C THR A 49 -30.78 -52.97 -3.69
N ILE A 50 -31.13 -53.69 -2.62
CA ILE A 50 -30.30 -54.34 -1.63
C ILE A 50 -29.49 -55.48 -2.26
N ALA A 51 -28.19 -55.53 -1.95
CA ALA A 51 -27.42 -56.77 -1.93
C ALA A 51 -26.59 -56.79 -0.63
N THR A 52 -26.91 -57.78 0.19
CA THR A 52 -26.28 -58.13 1.47
C THR A 52 -24.97 -58.86 1.18
N ASP A 53 -23.87 -58.44 1.76
CA ASP A 53 -22.70 -59.30 1.98
C ASP A 53 -22.02 -58.93 3.32
N GLU A 54 -21.63 -59.97 4.05
CA GLU A 54 -21.17 -60.04 5.44
C GLU A 54 -19.90 -59.22 5.76
N PRO A 55 -19.66 -58.89 7.05
CA PRO A 55 -18.40 -58.32 7.49
C PRO A 55 -17.37 -59.42 7.76
N THR A 56 -16.36 -59.56 6.89
CA THR A 56 -15.17 -60.36 7.22
C THR A 56 -14.21 -59.54 8.09
N THR A 57 -14.07 -59.96 9.34
CA THR A 57 -13.10 -59.42 10.30
C THR A 57 -11.71 -59.96 9.96
N THR A 58 -10.75 -59.09 9.63
CA THR A 58 -9.33 -59.44 9.58
C THR A 58 -8.60 -58.65 10.65
N THR A 59 -8.14 -59.36 11.66
CA THR A 59 -7.25 -58.87 12.71
C THR A 59 -5.81 -58.83 12.16
N GLU A 60 -5.31 -57.65 11.83
CA GLU A 60 -3.86 -57.45 11.64
C GLU A 60 -3.21 -56.89 12.91
N LEU A 61 -2.16 -57.57 13.35
CA LEU A 61 -1.30 -57.30 14.50
C LEU A 61 -0.50 -56.00 14.27
N PRO A 62 -0.31 -55.12 15.28
CA PRO A 62 0.48 -53.91 15.07
C PRO A 62 1.97 -54.26 14.96
N THR A 63 2.57 -54.00 13.79
CA THR A 63 4.02 -54.05 13.61
C THR A 63 4.61 -52.71 14.05
N THR A 64 5.22 -52.68 15.23
CA THR A 64 5.97 -51.53 15.73
C THR A 64 7.22 -51.33 14.90
N THR A 65 7.20 -50.38 13.95
CA THR A 65 8.41 -49.90 13.28
C THR A 65 8.91 -48.65 13.99
N THR A 66 9.92 -48.82 14.86
CA THR A 66 10.65 -47.72 15.48
C THR A 66 11.47 -46.98 14.43
N LEU A 67 10.92 -45.93 13.84
CA LEU A 67 11.70 -44.96 13.06
C LEU A 67 12.38 -43.98 14.03
N LYS A 68 13.70 -44.04 14.06
CA LYS A 68 14.59 -43.09 14.74
C LYS A 68 14.32 -41.66 14.23
N PRO A 69 14.33 -40.61 15.09
CA PRO A 69 14.11 -39.26 14.61
C PRO A 69 15.26 -38.86 13.70
N THR A 70 14.98 -38.78 12.40
CA THR A 70 15.90 -38.16 11.46
C THR A 70 15.60 -36.68 11.51
N THR A 71 16.51 -35.94 12.14
CA THR A 71 16.54 -34.48 12.10
C THR A 71 16.63 -34.08 10.64
N ASN A 72 15.50 -33.72 10.03
CA ASN A 72 15.47 -33.08 8.72
C ASN A 72 16.10 -31.69 8.88
N LEU A 73 17.43 -31.63 8.76
CA LEU A 73 18.12 -30.40 8.44
C LEU A 73 17.61 -29.98 7.06
N LEU A 74 16.74 -28.98 7.06
CA LEU A 74 16.31 -28.26 5.86
C LEU A 74 17.56 -27.90 5.05
N PRO A 75 17.65 -28.24 3.75
CA PRO A 75 18.72 -27.72 2.92
C PRO A 75 18.55 -26.20 2.86
N THR A 76 19.44 -25.49 3.55
CA THR A 76 19.63 -24.05 3.36
C THR A 76 20.13 -23.88 1.93
N THR A 77 19.21 -23.67 0.99
CA THR A 77 19.56 -23.17 -0.33
C THR A 77 19.98 -21.72 -0.15
N THR A 78 21.27 -21.51 0.04
CA THR A 78 21.91 -20.20 -0.04
C THR A 78 21.58 -19.61 -1.42
N PRO A 79 20.92 -18.45 -1.54
CA PRO A 79 20.71 -17.83 -2.83
C PRO A 79 22.07 -17.44 -3.43
N THR A 80 22.41 -18.05 -4.57
CA THR A 80 23.70 -17.94 -5.26
C THR A 80 23.92 -16.63 -6.03
N LYS A 81 23.00 -15.68 -5.92
CA LYS A 81 23.17 -14.34 -6.49
C LYS A 81 23.42 -13.37 -5.33
N PRO A 82 24.53 -12.60 -5.33
CA PRO A 82 24.68 -11.48 -4.41
C PRO A 82 23.39 -10.64 -4.45
N PRO A 83 22.86 -10.18 -3.30
CA PRO A 83 21.75 -9.25 -3.29
C PRO A 83 22.04 -8.17 -4.33
N PRO A 84 21.11 -7.85 -5.23
CA PRO A 84 21.42 -6.88 -6.28
C PRO A 84 21.96 -5.62 -5.59
N PHE A 85 23.07 -5.10 -6.11
CA PHE A 85 23.79 -3.98 -5.52
C PHE A 85 22.84 -2.79 -5.32
N CYS A 86 22.79 -2.25 -4.10
CA CYS A 86 21.96 -1.11 -3.69
C CYS A 86 22.90 -0.01 -3.15
N PRO A 87 23.67 0.66 -4.02
CA PRO A 87 24.54 1.75 -3.58
C PRO A 87 23.69 2.91 -3.05
N ASP A 88 24.23 3.64 -2.08
CA ASP A 88 23.61 4.85 -1.53
C ASP A 88 22.17 4.62 -1.04
N GLN A 89 21.92 3.44 -0.46
CA GLN A 89 20.62 3.08 0.04
C GLN A 89 20.11 4.06 1.11
N ILE A 90 18.84 4.41 1.02
CA ILE A 90 18.16 5.21 2.02
C ILE A 90 17.34 4.25 2.87
N VAL A 91 17.69 4.12 4.15
CA VAL A 91 17.02 3.21 5.09
C VAL A 91 16.12 4.03 6.02
N LEU A 92 14.84 3.71 6.01
CA LEU A 92 13.83 4.30 6.89
C LEU A 92 13.45 3.24 7.93
N ASN A 93 13.67 3.55 9.21
CA ASN A 93 13.31 2.71 10.35
C ASN A 93 12.29 3.43 11.22
N ASN A 94 11.66 2.69 12.16
CA ASN A 94 10.73 3.25 13.15
C ASN A 94 9.55 4.03 12.52
N LEU A 95 9.03 3.53 11.40
CA LEU A 95 7.87 4.14 10.73
C LEU A 95 6.60 3.89 11.53
N THR A 96 5.85 4.95 11.82
CA THR A 96 4.48 4.86 12.33
C THR A 96 3.52 4.76 11.16
N ILE A 97 2.57 3.81 11.21
CA ILE A 97 1.56 3.60 10.16
C ILE A 97 0.27 4.36 10.55
N PRO A 98 -0.30 5.20 9.65
CA PRO A 98 0.08 5.40 8.25
C PRO A 98 1.38 6.21 8.08
N ALA A 99 2.23 5.78 7.16
CA ALA A 99 3.50 6.42 6.82
C ALA A 99 3.43 7.06 5.43
N ASN A 100 3.83 8.32 5.33
CA ASN A 100 3.98 9.05 4.07
C ASN A 100 5.47 9.28 3.79
N ILE A 101 5.95 8.75 2.67
CA ILE A 101 7.36 8.74 2.28
C ILE A 101 7.52 9.60 1.03
N ASP A 102 8.16 10.76 1.20
CA ASP A 102 8.46 11.69 0.11
C ASP A 102 9.83 11.32 -0.50
N PHE A 103 9.80 10.71 -1.69
CA PHE A 103 11.03 10.23 -2.35
C PHE A 103 11.99 11.35 -2.71
N VAL A 104 11.46 12.51 -3.11
CA VAL A 104 12.27 13.64 -3.54
C VAL A 104 13.02 14.22 -2.35
N LYS A 105 12.34 14.43 -1.22
CA LYS A 105 12.99 14.93 0.01
C LYS A 105 14.05 13.98 0.56
N LEU A 106 13.90 12.68 0.32
CA LEU A 106 14.83 11.66 0.79
C LEU A 106 16.02 11.43 -0.15
N GLY A 107 16.04 12.06 -1.33
CA GLY A 107 17.09 11.85 -2.33
C GLY A 107 16.93 10.59 -3.17
N PHE A 108 15.75 9.94 -3.12
CA PHE A 108 15.39 8.87 -4.07
C PHE A 108 14.96 9.43 -5.44
N GLU A 109 14.75 10.75 -5.53
CA GLU A 109 14.35 11.49 -6.72
C GLU A 109 12.97 11.09 -7.27
N THR A 110 12.54 11.74 -8.35
CA THR A 110 11.34 11.36 -9.08
C THR A 110 11.61 10.19 -10.02
N GLY A 111 10.54 9.53 -10.46
CA GLY A 111 10.60 8.41 -11.39
C GLY A 111 10.95 7.09 -10.70
N PHE A 112 10.32 6.01 -11.14
CA PHE A 112 10.65 4.65 -10.75
C PHE A 112 11.10 3.86 -11.97
N ARG A 113 12.41 3.89 -12.24
CA ARG A 113 13.07 3.28 -13.39
C ARG A 113 14.29 2.51 -12.95
N PHE A 114 14.65 1.49 -13.72
CA PHE A 114 15.87 0.73 -13.50
C PHE A 114 17.09 1.67 -13.32
N PRO A 115 17.97 1.45 -12.33
CA PRO A 115 18.01 0.31 -11.40
C PRO A 115 17.30 0.55 -10.05
N LYS A 116 16.37 1.52 -9.95
CA LYS A 116 15.68 1.82 -8.69
C LYS A 116 14.91 0.63 -8.15
N ARG A 117 14.93 0.47 -6.82
CA ARG A 117 14.16 -0.55 -6.10
C ARG A 117 13.64 -0.01 -4.77
N ILE A 118 12.55 -0.59 -4.32
CA ILE A 118 11.97 -0.31 -3.00
C ILE A 118 11.80 -1.66 -2.31
N ILE A 119 12.37 -1.80 -1.13
CA ILE A 119 12.32 -3.03 -0.34
C ILE A 119 11.64 -2.71 0.99
N ILE A 120 10.61 -3.45 1.34
CA ILE A 120 9.80 -3.24 2.54
C ILE A 120 9.87 -4.51 3.38
N PHE A 121 10.29 -4.35 4.64
CA PHE A 121 10.27 -5.40 5.65
C PHE A 121 9.06 -5.18 6.53
N GLY A 122 8.08 -6.05 6.41
CA GLY A 122 6.78 -5.89 7.06
C GLY A 122 6.30 -7.15 7.75
N THR A 123 5.44 -6.98 8.74
CA THR A 123 4.73 -8.05 9.43
C THR A 123 3.26 -7.67 9.50
N PRO A 124 2.32 -8.44 8.91
CA PRO A 124 0.90 -8.17 9.06
C PRO A 124 0.50 -8.24 10.53
N LEU A 125 -0.35 -7.31 10.98
CA LEU A 125 -0.83 -7.28 12.37
C LEU A 125 -1.65 -8.54 12.70
N ALA A 126 -1.94 -8.79 13.98
CA ALA A 126 -2.61 -10.01 14.44
C ALA A 126 -4.04 -10.22 13.88
N GLN A 127 -4.74 -9.15 13.50
CA GLN A 127 -6.10 -9.21 12.95
C GLN A 127 -6.24 -8.21 11.79
N PRO A 128 -5.49 -8.37 10.69
CA PRO A 128 -5.49 -7.39 9.62
C PRO A 128 -6.68 -7.66 8.68
N THR A 129 -7.50 -6.64 8.40
CA THR A 129 -8.47 -6.72 7.31
C THR A 129 -7.76 -6.62 5.95
N ALA A 130 -6.90 -5.62 5.83
CA ALA A 130 -5.97 -5.39 4.73
C ALA A 130 -4.80 -4.49 5.19
N PHE A 131 -3.72 -4.47 4.42
CA PHE A 131 -2.77 -3.35 4.41
C PHE A 131 -2.60 -2.82 3.00
N ASN A 132 -2.24 -1.55 2.84
CA ASN A 132 -2.04 -0.97 1.51
C ASN A 132 -0.66 -0.31 1.39
N ILE A 133 -0.12 -0.40 0.17
CA ILE A 133 1.04 0.36 -0.27
C ILE A 133 0.62 1.10 -1.54
N ASN A 134 0.61 2.43 -1.46
CA ASN A 134 0.22 3.31 -2.54
C ASN A 134 1.48 4.03 -3.06
N ILE A 135 1.77 3.96 -4.35
CA ILE A 135 2.82 4.73 -5.01
C ILE A 135 2.16 5.68 -5.99
N GLY A 136 2.53 6.96 -5.96
CA GLY A 136 1.86 7.96 -6.77
C GLY A 136 2.67 9.18 -7.16
N GLU A 137 1.97 10.05 -7.88
CA GLU A 137 2.45 11.35 -8.36
C GLU A 137 2.57 12.37 -7.21
N PRO A 138 3.22 13.54 -7.40
CA PRO A 138 3.28 14.58 -6.39
C PRO A 138 1.90 15.07 -5.96
N GLY A 139 1.73 15.33 -4.66
CA GLY A 139 0.50 15.86 -4.07
C GLY A 139 0.01 15.01 -2.89
N LYS A 140 -1.28 15.05 -2.57
CA LYS A 140 -1.94 14.19 -1.60
C LYS A 140 -2.67 13.07 -2.36
N LEU A 141 -2.21 11.83 -2.17
CA LEU A 141 -2.79 10.65 -2.83
C LEU A 141 -4.30 10.58 -2.58
N LEU A 142 -5.04 10.13 -3.60
CA LEU A 142 -6.51 10.03 -3.63
C LEU A 142 -7.26 11.36 -3.57
N VAL A 143 -6.61 12.49 -3.24
CA VAL A 143 -7.22 13.81 -3.17
C VAL A 143 -6.92 14.63 -4.41
N ASN A 144 -5.64 14.92 -4.67
CA ASN A 144 -5.19 15.71 -5.82
C ASN A 144 -3.99 15.09 -6.55
N ALA A 145 -3.61 13.87 -6.18
CA ALA A 145 -2.59 13.08 -6.87
C ALA A 145 -3.11 11.70 -7.25
N ASN A 146 -2.72 11.23 -8.44
CA ASN A 146 -3.04 9.87 -8.89
C ASN A 146 -2.23 8.83 -8.10
N VAL A 147 -2.85 7.69 -7.79
CA VAL A 147 -2.15 6.51 -7.29
C VAL A 147 -1.82 5.64 -8.48
N LEU A 148 -0.56 5.64 -8.89
CA LEU A 148 -0.08 4.90 -10.06
C LEU A 148 -0.07 3.39 -9.79
N PHE A 149 0.24 3.00 -8.56
CA PHE A 149 0.22 1.62 -8.11
C PHE A 149 -0.33 1.53 -6.69
N HIS A 150 -1.51 0.95 -6.56
CA HIS A 150 -2.11 0.53 -5.30
C HIS A 150 -1.87 -0.96 -5.15
N PHE A 151 -1.30 -1.38 -4.03
CA PHE A 151 -1.09 -2.79 -3.67
C PHE A 151 -1.78 -3.06 -2.34
N SER A 152 -2.83 -3.88 -2.35
CA SER A 152 -3.69 -4.13 -1.20
C SER A 152 -3.90 -5.63 -0.95
N PRO A 153 -3.05 -6.25 -0.12
CA PRO A 153 -3.32 -7.58 0.42
C PRO A 153 -4.51 -7.55 1.38
N ARG A 154 -5.58 -8.26 1.01
CA ARG A 154 -6.83 -8.40 1.77
C ARG A 154 -6.94 -9.81 2.34
N PHE A 155 -6.77 -9.94 3.65
CA PHE A 155 -6.74 -11.23 4.34
C PHE A 155 -8.10 -11.91 4.37
N HIS A 156 -9.17 -11.12 4.44
CA HIS A 156 -10.55 -11.64 4.42
C HIS A 156 -10.95 -12.21 3.05
N GLU A 157 -10.33 -11.76 1.97
CA GLU A 157 -10.58 -12.26 0.61
C GLU A 157 -9.54 -13.29 0.15
N ASN A 158 -8.42 -13.44 0.88
CA ASN A 158 -7.22 -14.14 0.41
C ASN A 158 -6.78 -13.70 -0.98
N LYS A 159 -6.75 -12.37 -1.20
CA LYS A 159 -6.41 -11.75 -2.49
C LYS A 159 -5.48 -10.58 -2.31
N VAL A 160 -4.67 -10.33 -3.34
CA VAL A 160 -3.88 -9.11 -3.47
C VAL A 160 -4.45 -8.27 -4.60
N ILE A 161 -5.19 -7.24 -4.21
CA ILE A 161 -5.77 -6.29 -5.16
C ILE A 161 -4.68 -5.33 -5.61
N ARG A 162 -4.47 -5.22 -6.92
CA ARG A 162 -3.64 -4.16 -7.51
C ARG A 162 -4.49 -3.27 -8.39
N ASN A 163 -4.32 -1.97 -8.28
CA ASN A 163 -5.11 -1.03 -9.05
C ASN A 163 -4.41 0.32 -9.22
N THR A 164 -5.08 1.22 -9.93
CA THR A 164 -4.71 2.63 -10.11
C THR A 164 -5.91 3.50 -9.76
N TRP A 165 -5.67 4.58 -9.04
CA TRP A 165 -6.64 5.65 -8.81
C TRP A 165 -6.31 6.86 -9.68
N ILE A 166 -7.30 7.34 -10.42
CA ILE A 166 -7.21 8.58 -11.20
C ILE A 166 -8.11 9.62 -10.54
N VAL A 167 -7.56 10.77 -10.16
CA VAL A 167 -8.31 11.83 -9.44
C VAL A 167 -9.62 12.21 -10.14
N SER A 168 -9.62 12.24 -11.48
CA SER A 168 -10.81 12.61 -12.26
C SER A 168 -11.79 11.47 -12.55
N LYS A 169 -11.48 10.21 -12.19
CA LYS A 169 -12.29 9.03 -12.54
C LYS A 169 -12.55 8.05 -11.40
N GLY A 170 -11.70 8.06 -10.37
CA GLY A 170 -11.67 7.07 -9.30
C GLY A 170 -10.80 5.86 -9.62
N TRP A 171 -11.13 4.73 -8.98
CA TRP A 171 -10.44 3.45 -9.18
C TRP A 171 -10.71 2.90 -10.58
N GLU A 172 -9.66 2.42 -11.25
CA GLU A 172 -9.79 1.66 -12.48
C GLU A 172 -10.26 0.22 -12.19
N THR A 173 -10.32 -0.65 -13.21
CA THR A 173 -10.55 -2.09 -13.01
C THR A 173 -9.40 -2.70 -12.20
N ALA A 174 -9.71 -3.50 -11.18
CA ALA A 174 -8.71 -4.13 -10.33
C ALA A 174 -8.12 -5.42 -10.93
N ASP A 175 -6.85 -5.68 -10.63
CA ASP A 175 -6.19 -6.96 -10.88
C ASP A 175 -6.13 -7.78 -9.58
N ASP A 176 -6.70 -8.98 -9.54
CA ASP A 176 -6.84 -9.80 -8.32
C ASP A 176 -6.28 -11.24 -8.43
N TYR A 177 -5.61 -11.55 -9.54
CA TYR A 177 -4.93 -12.83 -9.77
C TYR A 177 -3.56 -12.95 -9.05
N GLY A 178 -3.00 -14.16 -8.97
CA GLY A 178 -1.65 -14.42 -8.43
C GLY A 178 -1.64 -15.08 -7.05
N GLY A 179 -2.78 -15.12 -6.36
CA GLY A 179 -2.92 -15.74 -5.04
C GLY A 179 -2.59 -14.79 -3.89
N PHE A 180 -2.26 -15.36 -2.72
CA PHE A 180 -2.04 -14.60 -1.49
C PHE A 180 -0.76 -15.07 -0.76
N PRO A 181 0.34 -14.32 -0.82
CA PRO A 181 1.63 -14.75 -0.29
C PRO A 181 1.90 -14.30 1.16
N PHE A 182 0.90 -13.80 1.88
CA PHE A 182 1.06 -13.21 3.21
C PHE A 182 0.39 -14.05 4.28
N LYS A 183 0.97 -14.04 5.49
CA LYS A 183 0.40 -14.69 6.66
C LYS A 183 0.42 -13.75 7.86
N VAL A 184 -0.67 -13.80 8.64
CA VAL A 184 -0.85 -13.00 9.85
C VAL A 184 0.30 -13.23 10.82
N GLY A 185 0.93 -12.15 11.29
CA GLY A 185 2.02 -12.21 12.25
C GLY A 185 3.37 -12.72 11.70
N GLU A 186 3.44 -13.14 10.44
CA GLU A 186 4.69 -13.60 9.83
C GLU A 186 5.39 -12.47 9.07
N PRO A 187 6.70 -12.27 9.30
CA PRO A 187 7.46 -11.27 8.57
C PRO A 187 7.60 -11.64 7.09
N PHE A 188 7.58 -10.63 6.24
CA PHE A 188 7.83 -10.76 4.81
C PHE A 188 8.79 -9.69 4.32
N VAL A 189 9.43 -9.97 3.18
CA VAL A 189 10.18 -9.01 2.39
C VAL A 189 9.45 -8.78 1.08
N LEU A 190 9.00 -7.54 0.85
CA LEU A 190 8.41 -7.11 -0.41
C LEU A 190 9.43 -6.26 -1.16
N GLU A 191 9.83 -6.70 -2.35
CA GLU A 191 10.70 -5.94 -3.23
C GLU A 191 9.92 -5.54 -4.48
N LEU A 192 9.94 -4.24 -4.77
CA LEU A 192 9.41 -3.64 -5.99
C LEU A 192 10.58 -3.25 -6.88
N THR A 193 10.52 -3.63 -8.15
CA THR A 193 11.52 -3.22 -9.16
C THR A 193 10.84 -2.71 -10.43
N ASP A 194 11.56 -1.88 -11.18
CA ASP A 194 11.19 -1.61 -12.57
C ASP A 194 11.28 -2.91 -13.38
N GLY A 195 10.33 -3.08 -14.29
CA GLY A 195 10.21 -4.19 -15.21
C GLY A 195 10.13 -3.70 -16.66
N PHE A 196 10.19 -4.64 -17.61
CA PHE A 196 10.11 -4.28 -19.03
C PHE A 196 8.78 -3.56 -19.35
N ASN A 197 8.77 -2.61 -20.28
CA ASN A 197 7.55 -1.90 -20.74
C ASN A 197 6.70 -1.22 -19.65
N ASN A 198 7.32 -0.54 -18.67
CA ASN A 198 6.64 0.15 -17.55
C ASN A 198 5.90 -0.81 -16.59
N LEU A 199 6.37 -2.06 -16.49
CA LEU A 199 5.89 -2.98 -15.47
C LEU A 199 6.51 -2.61 -14.12
N ILE A 200 5.74 -2.75 -13.04
CA ILE A 200 6.26 -2.90 -11.69
C ILE A 200 6.29 -4.39 -11.39
N ASN A 201 7.49 -4.94 -11.17
CA ASN A 201 7.62 -6.31 -10.70
C ASN A 201 7.49 -6.33 -9.19
N VAL A 202 6.73 -7.30 -8.69
CA VAL A 202 6.48 -7.54 -7.28
C VAL A 202 7.10 -8.86 -6.90
N ILE A 203 8.02 -8.83 -5.94
CA ILE A 203 8.73 -9.99 -5.40
C ILE A 203 8.39 -10.07 -3.92
N VAL A 204 7.95 -11.23 -3.45
CA VAL A 204 7.67 -11.48 -2.02
C VAL A 204 8.54 -12.64 -1.56
N ASN A 205 9.31 -12.43 -0.49
CA ASN A 205 10.23 -13.43 0.09
C ASN A 205 11.16 -14.04 -0.98
N ASN A 206 11.79 -13.17 -1.78
CA ASN A 206 12.70 -13.53 -2.88
C ASN A 206 12.07 -14.37 -4.00
N LYS A 207 10.74 -14.55 -4.01
CA LYS A 207 9.99 -15.23 -5.06
C LYS A 207 9.21 -14.20 -5.88
N PHE A 208 9.36 -14.26 -7.20
CA PHE A 208 8.52 -13.46 -8.09
C PHE A 208 7.04 -13.76 -7.81
N PHE A 209 6.25 -12.72 -7.58
CA PHE A 209 4.83 -12.83 -7.30
C PHE A 209 4.03 -12.47 -8.55
N VAL A 210 4.09 -11.22 -9.00
CA VAL A 210 3.33 -10.70 -10.15
C VAL A 210 4.06 -9.51 -10.78
N SER A 211 3.71 -9.17 -12.02
CA SER A 211 4.00 -7.87 -12.60
C SER A 211 2.70 -7.08 -12.74
N PHE A 212 2.77 -5.77 -12.58
CA PHE A 212 1.63 -4.87 -12.77
C PHE A 212 1.98 -3.79 -13.80
N ALA A 213 1.13 -3.62 -14.81
CA ALA A 213 1.23 -2.51 -15.77
C ALA A 213 -0.12 -1.87 -16.01
N ARG A 214 -0.06 -0.58 -16.31
CA ARG A 214 -1.15 0.17 -16.90
C ARG A 214 -0.55 1.02 -18.01
N TYR A 215 -0.89 0.71 -19.27
CA TYR A 215 -0.31 1.30 -20.48
C TYR A 215 -0.27 2.85 -20.47
N LYS A 216 -1.20 3.50 -19.76
CA LYS A 216 -1.32 4.96 -19.73
C LYS A 216 -0.40 5.65 -18.71
N PHE A 217 0.21 4.93 -17.77
CA PHE A 217 0.99 5.53 -16.70
C PHE A 217 2.48 5.36 -16.91
N LYS A 218 3.17 6.49 -16.97
CA LYS A 218 4.62 6.54 -16.98
C LYS A 218 5.11 6.56 -15.54
N LEU A 219 5.99 5.62 -15.20
CA LEU A 219 6.62 5.55 -13.89
C LEU A 219 7.52 6.76 -13.60
N ASP A 220 7.80 7.60 -14.60
CA ASP A 220 8.60 8.83 -14.50
C ASP A 220 8.03 9.86 -13.51
N LYS A 221 6.73 9.80 -13.24
CA LYS A 221 6.06 10.74 -12.33
C LYS A 221 5.99 10.26 -10.87
N VAL A 222 6.46 9.06 -10.58
CA VAL A 222 6.49 8.53 -9.20
C VAL A 222 7.32 9.47 -8.32
N SER A 223 6.78 9.92 -7.19
CA SER A 223 7.49 10.82 -6.28
C SER A 223 7.27 10.53 -4.80
N GLN A 224 6.35 9.62 -4.47
CA GLN A 224 6.00 9.32 -3.09
C GLN A 224 5.41 7.93 -2.94
N MET A 225 5.42 7.46 -1.69
CA MET A 225 4.74 6.26 -1.24
C MET A 225 3.97 6.53 0.04
N GLU A 226 2.80 5.92 0.17
CA GLU A 226 2.05 5.83 1.41
C GLU A 226 1.90 4.35 1.80
N ILE A 227 2.10 4.05 3.08
CA ILE A 227 1.86 2.72 3.66
C ILE A 227 0.82 2.88 4.75
N GLU A 228 -0.24 2.11 4.71
CA GLU A 228 -1.39 2.25 5.60
C GLU A 228 -2.00 0.91 6.02
N ASN A 229 -2.84 0.97 7.07
CA ASN A 229 -3.62 -0.13 7.61
C ASN A 229 -2.80 -1.27 8.24
N GLY A 230 -3.25 -2.52 8.13
CA GLY A 230 -2.92 -3.64 9.03
C GLY A 230 -1.52 -4.24 8.91
N ILE A 231 -0.48 -3.43 9.01
CA ILE A 231 0.93 -3.83 8.89
C ILE A 231 1.79 -3.10 9.92
N GLN A 232 2.75 -3.82 10.51
CA GLN A 232 3.92 -3.25 11.15
C GLN A 232 5.07 -3.23 10.15
N VAL A 233 5.75 -2.09 9.99
CA VAL A 233 6.92 -1.97 9.10
C VAL A 233 8.18 -1.85 9.93
N SER A 234 9.09 -2.82 9.78
CA SER A 234 10.40 -2.79 10.44
C SER A 234 11.33 -1.80 9.75
N SER A 235 11.40 -1.86 8.41
CA SER A 235 12.16 -0.90 7.61
C SER A 235 11.66 -0.81 6.18
N VAL A 236 11.95 0.34 5.55
CA VAL A 236 11.87 0.54 4.10
C VAL A 236 13.26 0.92 3.60
N ILE A 237 13.75 0.22 2.58
CA ILE A 237 15.01 0.53 1.91
C ILE A 237 14.67 1.03 0.51
N LEU A 238 15.11 2.25 0.21
CA LEU A 238 15.05 2.82 -1.13
C LEU A 238 16.44 2.70 -1.77
N CYS A 239 16.52 2.00 -2.89
CA CYS A 239 17.72 1.86 -3.70
C CYS A 239 17.66 2.87 -4.86
N PRO A 240 18.31 4.04 -4.77
CA PRO A 240 18.27 5.02 -5.85
C PRO A 240 18.94 4.48 -7.12
N ALA A 241 18.72 5.15 -8.25
CA ALA A 241 19.52 4.92 -9.43
C ALA A 241 20.96 5.35 -9.06
N HIS A 242 21.96 4.50 -9.33
CA HIS A 242 23.34 4.82 -9.00
C HIS A 242 23.73 6.13 -9.71
N ILE A 243 23.82 7.21 -8.95
CA ILE A 243 24.48 8.44 -9.36
C ILE A 243 25.63 8.57 -8.36
N PRO A 244 26.89 8.41 -8.78
CA PRO A 244 28.02 8.66 -7.90
C PRO A 244 27.97 10.13 -7.48
N THR A 245 27.36 10.41 -6.33
CA THR A 245 27.37 11.73 -5.74
C THR A 245 28.62 11.80 -4.87
N THR A 246 29.44 12.82 -5.13
CA THR A 246 30.65 13.15 -4.36
C THR A 246 30.35 13.63 -2.93
N LYS A 247 29.18 13.30 -2.37
CA LYS A 247 28.77 13.70 -1.03
C LYS A 247 28.58 12.47 -0.15
N LYS A 248 29.37 12.46 0.92
CA LYS A 248 29.39 11.47 2.00
C LYS A 248 27.95 11.10 2.46
N PRO A 249 27.65 9.82 2.73
CA PRO A 249 26.32 9.40 3.16
C PRO A 249 25.90 10.17 4.41
N THR A 250 24.80 10.90 4.31
CA THR A 250 24.17 11.59 5.43
C THR A 250 23.09 10.66 5.96
N ILE A 251 23.29 10.11 7.16
CA ILE A 251 22.26 9.37 7.87
C ILE A 251 21.23 10.40 8.34
N SER A 252 20.15 10.59 7.59
CA SER A 252 19.01 11.40 8.03
C SER A 252 18.19 10.59 9.03
N ILE A 253 18.51 10.71 10.33
CA ILE A 253 17.65 10.22 11.41
C ILE A 253 16.46 11.17 11.50
N LEU A 254 15.35 10.87 10.83
CA LEU A 254 14.11 11.62 11.00
C LEU A 254 13.37 11.08 12.24
N SER A 255 13.82 11.48 13.42
CA SER A 255 13.09 11.24 14.67
C SER A 255 12.05 12.35 14.87
N THR A 256 10.77 12.02 14.76
CA THR A 256 9.67 12.93 15.12
C THR A 256 9.52 12.96 16.63
N THR A 257 10.33 13.77 17.31
CA THR A 257 10.08 14.14 18.72
C THR A 257 9.51 15.55 18.75
N THR A 258 8.25 15.68 19.15
CA THR A 258 7.65 16.95 19.56
C THR A 258 8.47 17.58 20.69
N PRO A 259 8.81 18.88 20.64
CA PRO A 259 9.52 19.52 21.74
C PRO A 259 8.55 19.77 22.90
N THR A 260 8.67 18.99 23.98
CA THR A 260 8.09 19.36 25.27
C THR A 260 8.84 20.56 25.83
N LYS A 261 8.14 21.69 25.95
CA LYS A 261 8.58 22.91 26.64
C LYS A 261 9.11 22.56 28.05
N PRO A 262 10.30 23.03 28.46
CA PRO A 262 10.81 22.79 29.81
C PRO A 262 9.98 23.57 30.85
N PRO A 263 9.83 23.05 32.09
CA PRO A 263 9.12 23.74 33.15
C PRO A 263 9.91 24.97 33.62
N GLN A 264 9.23 26.11 33.67
CA GLN A 264 9.78 27.39 34.11
C GLN A 264 9.80 27.42 35.65
N PHE A 265 10.99 27.38 36.24
CA PHE A 265 11.19 27.62 37.68
C PHE A 265 11.17 29.13 37.97
N CYS A 266 10.20 29.60 38.74
CA CYS A 266 10.21 30.94 39.31
C CYS A 266 11.24 30.98 40.46
N ARG A 267 12.27 31.84 40.36
CA ARG A 267 13.16 32.17 41.47
C ARG A 267 12.50 33.24 42.35
N GLY A 268 12.24 32.90 43.61
CA GLY A 268 11.93 33.87 44.66
C GLY A 268 13.19 34.64 45.06
N GLU A 269 13.04 35.95 45.24
CA GLU A 269 14.06 36.84 45.79
C GLU A 269 14.28 36.51 47.28
N ILE A 270 15.55 36.31 47.67
CA ILE A 270 15.95 36.34 49.07
C ILE A 270 16.76 37.63 49.28
N VAL A 271 16.24 38.41 50.22
CA VAL A 271 16.70 39.73 50.66
C VAL A 271 18.12 39.66 51.21
N LEU A 272 18.99 40.56 50.73
CA LEU A 272 20.32 40.84 51.27
C LEU A 272 20.19 41.62 52.59
N SER A 273 20.83 41.12 53.66
CA SER A 273 21.13 41.89 54.85
C SER A 273 22.65 41.97 55.09
N ASN A 274 23.08 43.19 55.40
CA ASN A 274 24.44 43.68 55.58
C ASN A 274 25.17 43.01 56.77
N LEU A 275 26.51 42.84 56.69
CA LEU A 275 27.49 43.57 57.52
C LEU A 275 28.95 43.21 57.22
N VAL A 276 29.72 44.23 56.81
CA VAL A 276 31.07 44.65 57.25
C VAL A 276 32.05 43.58 57.77
N ARG A 277 33.22 43.47 57.12
CA ARG A 277 34.53 43.58 57.82
C ARG A 277 35.66 44.02 56.89
N VAL A 278 36.31 45.08 57.34
CA VAL A 278 37.53 45.73 56.86
C VAL A 278 38.74 44.83 57.13
N PHE A 279 39.66 44.70 56.18
CA PHE A 279 41.08 44.51 56.46
C PHE A 279 41.92 45.32 55.47
N SER A 280 42.70 46.24 56.03
CA SER A 280 43.72 47.08 55.38
C SER A 280 45.02 46.29 55.23
N LEU A 281 45.78 46.52 54.15
CA LEU A 281 47.24 46.33 54.13
C LEU A 281 47.91 47.33 53.18
N LYS A 282 48.68 48.22 53.82
CA LYS A 282 49.80 49.08 53.37
C LYS A 282 49.52 50.30 52.51
#